data_AF-A0A261BRN9-F1
#
_entry.id   AF-A0A261BRN9-F1
#
_cell.length_a   1.000
_cell.length_b   1.000
_cell.length_c   1.000
_cell.angle_alpha   90.00
_cell.angle_beta   90.00
_cell.angle_gamma   90.00
#
_symmetry.space_group_name_H-M   'P 1'
#
loop_
_entity.id
_entity.type
_entity.pdbx_description
1 polymer ?
#
loop_
_entity_poly.entity_id
_entity_poly.type
_entity_poly.pdbx_seq_one_letter_code
_entity_poly.pdbx_strand_id
1 'polypeptide(L)'
;MRILFLLSIVLFATCQAGFFSSLVSRFTGGGSSSPSSSSSSSSSNQRKSSVSDEKARSYLQNFGYVPPSNSLQSRNGMAGDIQSAEQVFKTAIRKFQEFAGLAKTGLLDAATKAKMTLARCGVTDAPLALTSGSSQFKWSKTRLTYSIESWSSDLPKDDVRRAIAEAYGVWAKVTPLEFSEVPAGSTSDIKIRFGTRNHNDPWPFDGEGGVLAHATMPESGMFHFDDDENWTYKDARKIHSNSATDLLAVAIHEGGHTLGLEHSRDENAIMAPFYQKTTDSNGNYVYPNLKSDDISAIQAIYGAGSGRSSGGSDFGGSSGGGSRTTARPTTTTRSWFGRFFGDDDDDVRSRTTTRRTTLWPTTQSPFSGDDWGSSSSGGRGGSSGGGRCPSSIDAYTPSSSFSYAFSGSQVYTISGTKVTKVSSIHDLFPSAPTPVSAALWNPISGSMLLFSSNRVYSYYFSNIRQIFQMDSGFPKTLPSDLGFSVSGALRWINGHQILMSSGDEFAVYDEFWNQVTLKNRISSYFPNLPHGVKGVESPAGSLITAFTSNQVFEYNSRTKTIGRQSGFSSYIAC
;
A
#
# COMPACT_ATOMS: atom_id res chain seq x y z
N MET A 1 -26.72 27.13 -73.54
CA MET A 1 -25.98 27.43 -72.28
C MET A 1 -24.74 26.54 -72.26
N ARG A 2 -23.49 27.05 -72.10
CA ARG A 2 -22.88 27.47 -70.82
C ARG A 2 -23.18 26.41 -69.73
N ILE A 3 -22.50 25.25 -69.70
CA ILE A 3 -21.07 24.98 -69.43
C ILE A 3 -20.70 25.29 -67.96
N LEU A 4 -20.34 24.26 -67.18
CA LEU A 4 -19.61 24.37 -65.91
C LEU A 4 -18.12 24.52 -66.19
N PHE A 5 -17.39 25.25 -65.34
CA PHE A 5 -15.97 25.58 -65.59
C PHE A 5 -15.09 25.47 -64.32
N LEU A 6 -14.19 24.47 -64.33
CA LEU A 6 -12.88 24.45 -63.64
C LEU A 6 -12.86 24.51 -62.08
N LEU A 7 -11.76 24.18 -61.39
CA LEU A 7 -10.36 23.90 -61.82
C LEU A 7 -9.80 22.54 -61.35
N SER A 8 -8.83 22.05 -62.12
CA SER A 8 -7.87 20.99 -61.77
C SER A 8 -6.45 21.43 -62.14
N ILE A 9 -5.42 20.93 -61.44
CA ILE A 9 -3.96 20.97 -61.71
C ILE A 9 -3.37 19.98 -60.66
N VAL A 10 -2.72 18.82 -60.94
CA VAL A 10 -1.88 18.30 -62.06
C VAL A 10 -0.54 19.06 -62.12
N LEU A 11 0.67 18.50 -62.04
CA LEU A 11 1.38 17.38 -62.73
C LEU A 11 2.39 16.70 -61.73
N PHE A 12 3.18 15.64 -61.96
CA PHE A 12 3.35 14.49 -62.90
C PHE A 12 4.21 13.43 -62.12
N ALA A 13 4.11 12.10 -62.31
CA ALA A 13 4.63 11.25 -63.42
C ALA A 13 6.17 11.39 -63.64
N THR A 14 6.98 10.34 -63.93
CA THR A 14 6.74 9.09 -64.68
C THR A 14 7.70 7.92 -64.32
N CYS A 15 7.27 6.67 -64.59
CA CYS A 15 8.04 5.51 -65.16
C CYS A 15 9.38 5.00 -64.54
N GLN A 16 9.83 3.77 -64.84
CA GLN A 16 9.17 2.45 -64.92
C GLN A 16 10.26 1.34 -64.84
N ALA A 17 9.89 0.05 -64.81
CA ALA A 17 10.81 -1.08 -64.60
C ALA A 17 11.55 -1.57 -65.87
N GLY A 18 12.69 -2.22 -65.67
CA GLY A 18 13.46 -3.01 -66.64
C GLY A 18 14.09 -4.24 -65.96
N PHE A 19 14.35 -5.32 -66.69
CA PHE A 19 14.57 -6.67 -66.14
C PHE A 19 15.75 -7.42 -66.81
N PHE A 20 16.23 -8.52 -66.19
CA PHE A 20 17.30 -9.44 -66.64
C PHE A 20 18.74 -8.88 -66.67
N SER A 21 19.82 -9.68 -66.73
CA SER A 21 20.18 -11.00 -66.15
C SER A 21 21.67 -11.30 -66.50
N SER A 22 22.36 -12.15 -65.73
CA SER A 22 23.65 -12.89 -65.97
C SER A 22 24.64 -12.42 -67.08
N LEU A 23 25.97 -12.44 -66.91
CA LEU A 23 26.80 -13.68 -66.91
C LEU A 23 28.34 -13.39 -66.85
N VAL A 24 29.10 -14.21 -66.09
CA VAL A 24 30.54 -14.62 -66.22
C VAL A 24 31.69 -13.58 -66.41
N SER A 25 32.46 -13.40 -65.33
CA SER A 25 33.94 -13.61 -65.16
C SER A 25 34.98 -13.19 -66.24
N ARG A 26 36.05 -12.48 -65.82
CA ARG A 26 37.43 -13.04 -65.61
C ARG A 26 38.50 -12.00 -65.17
N PHE A 27 39.43 -12.44 -64.28
CA PHE A 27 40.80 -11.96 -63.93
C PHE A 27 41.08 -10.43 -63.79
N THR A 28 41.80 -9.89 -62.79
CA THR A 28 42.74 -10.42 -61.75
C THR A 28 42.45 -9.80 -60.35
N GLY A 29 43.13 -10.13 -59.23
CA GLY A 29 44.01 -11.28 -58.95
C GLY A 29 45.36 -10.99 -58.26
N GLY A 30 45.39 -10.55 -56.98
CA GLY A 30 46.62 -10.54 -56.16
C GLY A 30 46.50 -9.87 -54.77
N GLY A 31 47.32 -10.30 -53.79
CA GLY A 31 47.71 -9.45 -52.64
C GLY A 31 46.97 -9.56 -51.29
N SER A 32 47.08 -10.70 -50.61
CA SER A 32 47.13 -10.86 -49.12
C SER A 32 46.63 -9.72 -48.18
N SER A 33 45.55 -9.95 -47.44
CA SER A 33 45.53 -9.90 -45.95
C SER A 33 44.16 -10.25 -45.37
N SER A 34 44.16 -10.89 -44.19
CA SER A 34 43.00 -11.03 -43.29
C SER A 34 43.31 -10.22 -42.02
N PRO A 35 42.32 -9.57 -41.38
CA PRO A 35 41.45 -10.32 -40.48
C PRO A 35 39.97 -9.92 -40.48
N SER A 36 39.14 -10.87 -40.02
CA SER A 36 37.80 -10.70 -39.41
C SER A 36 37.08 -9.35 -39.57
N SER A 37 36.15 -9.27 -40.53
CA SER A 37 35.06 -8.28 -40.51
C SER A 37 33.78 -8.89 -39.92
N SER A 38 33.14 -8.16 -39.01
CA SER A 38 31.86 -8.56 -38.42
C SER A 38 30.72 -8.32 -39.40
N SER A 39 29.96 -9.37 -39.72
CA SER A 39 28.76 -9.27 -40.54
C SER A 39 27.61 -8.64 -39.75
N SER A 40 27.40 -7.33 -39.93
CA SER A 40 26.26 -6.61 -39.37
C SER A 40 24.94 -7.00 -40.07
N SER A 41 24.30 -8.08 -39.60
CA SER A 41 22.96 -8.46 -40.04
C SER A 41 21.88 -7.63 -39.33
N SER A 42 21.16 -6.82 -40.09
CA SER A 42 20.09 -5.95 -39.61
C SER A 42 18.81 -6.72 -39.27
N SER A 43 18.77 -7.33 -38.08
CA SER A 43 17.57 -7.99 -37.53
C SER A 43 16.65 -6.99 -36.82
N SER A 44 15.88 -6.23 -37.61
CA SER A 44 14.87 -5.30 -37.09
C SER A 44 13.59 -6.03 -36.65
N ASN A 45 13.64 -6.73 -35.51
CA ASN A 45 12.42 -7.19 -34.83
C ASN A 45 12.61 -7.40 -33.31
N GLN A 46 11.51 -7.28 -32.57
CA GLN A 46 11.40 -7.41 -31.11
C GLN A 46 12.34 -6.55 -30.23
N ARG A 47 12.01 -5.25 -30.12
CA ARG A 47 12.12 -4.56 -28.82
C ARG A 47 10.81 -4.72 -28.03
N LYS A 48 10.57 -5.89 -27.42
CA LYS A 48 9.65 -5.94 -26.27
C LYS A 48 10.28 -5.16 -25.11
N SER A 49 9.47 -4.45 -24.35
CA SER A 49 9.89 -3.45 -23.36
C SER A 49 10.68 -4.09 -22.21
N SER A 50 12.00 -3.88 -22.20
CA SER A 50 12.82 -4.19 -21.03
C SER A 50 12.43 -3.22 -19.90
N VAL A 51 11.80 -3.72 -18.84
CA VAL A 51 11.46 -2.94 -17.63
C VAL A 51 12.70 -2.20 -17.14
N SER A 52 12.67 -0.87 -17.09
CA SER A 52 13.79 -0.10 -16.53
C SER A 52 13.81 -0.27 -15.01
N ASP A 53 14.97 -0.04 -14.40
CA ASP A 53 15.12 -0.20 -12.96
C ASP A 53 14.21 0.78 -12.19
N GLU A 54 13.85 1.92 -12.80
CA GLU A 54 12.87 2.88 -12.30
C GLU A 54 11.44 2.31 -12.33
N LYS A 55 10.97 1.75 -13.47
CA LYS A 55 9.63 1.11 -13.50
C LYS A 55 9.56 -0.09 -12.55
N ALA A 56 10.66 -0.82 -12.36
CA ALA A 56 10.74 -1.90 -11.37
C ALA A 56 10.72 -1.40 -9.91
N ARG A 57 11.35 -0.25 -9.60
CA ARG A 57 11.23 0.38 -8.27
C ARG A 57 9.79 0.78 -7.99
N SER A 58 9.13 1.47 -8.91
CA SER A 58 7.71 1.83 -8.79
C SER A 58 6.82 0.59 -8.64
N TYR A 59 7.02 -0.46 -9.45
CA TYR A 59 6.29 -1.72 -9.32
C TYR A 59 6.43 -2.33 -7.91
N LEU A 60 7.66 -2.43 -7.39
CA LEU A 60 7.92 -3.02 -6.07
C LEU A 60 7.39 -2.14 -4.92
N GLN A 61 7.26 -0.83 -5.12
CA GLN A 61 6.60 0.08 -4.17
C GLN A 61 5.08 -0.10 -4.21
N ASN A 62 4.47 0.00 -5.40
CA ASN A 62 3.02 -0.08 -5.59
C ASN A 62 2.42 -1.39 -5.05
N PHE A 63 3.10 -2.53 -5.25
CA PHE A 63 2.63 -3.84 -4.79
C PHE A 63 3.13 -4.25 -3.38
N GLY A 64 3.75 -3.34 -2.63
CA GLY A 64 4.07 -3.53 -1.20
C GLY A 64 5.34 -4.31 -0.87
N TYR A 65 6.21 -4.60 -1.84
CA TYR A 65 7.45 -5.35 -1.63
C TYR A 65 8.56 -4.54 -0.95
N VAL A 66 8.56 -3.22 -1.16
CA VAL A 66 9.43 -2.28 -0.46
C VAL A 66 8.74 -1.89 0.85
N PRO A 67 9.34 -2.17 2.03
CA PRO A 67 8.79 -1.67 3.29
C PRO A 67 8.67 -0.15 3.26
N PRO A 68 7.70 0.48 3.96
CA PRO A 68 7.56 1.93 4.05
C PRO A 68 8.72 2.72 4.71
N SER A 69 9.89 2.11 4.84
CA SER A 69 11.13 2.71 5.28
C SER A 69 12.25 2.16 4.40
N ASN A 70 12.64 2.96 3.39
CA ASN A 70 13.90 2.94 2.62
C ASN A 70 13.69 3.50 1.20
N SER A 71 14.35 4.60 0.87
CA SER A 71 14.14 5.34 -0.38
C SER A 71 14.94 4.77 -1.57
N LEU A 72 14.23 4.34 -2.61
CA LEU A 72 14.83 3.78 -3.84
C LEU A 72 15.21 4.85 -4.89
N GLN A 73 15.10 6.14 -4.56
CA GLN A 73 15.25 7.26 -5.49
C GLN A 73 16.51 8.12 -5.24
N SER A 74 17.43 7.70 -4.35
CA SER A 74 18.64 8.47 -4.05
C SER A 74 19.60 8.51 -5.25
N ARG A 75 19.60 9.63 -5.97
CA ARG A 75 20.52 9.92 -7.09
C ARG A 75 21.83 10.48 -6.54
N ASN A 76 22.92 9.75 -6.75
CA ASN A 76 24.31 10.16 -6.60
C ASN A 76 24.76 10.76 -5.25
N GLY A 77 25.47 9.96 -4.45
CA GLY A 77 26.68 10.45 -3.79
C GLY A 77 26.83 10.23 -2.29
N MET A 78 28.09 9.91 -1.92
CA MET A 78 28.70 9.97 -0.60
C MET A 78 28.20 8.96 0.45
N ALA A 79 29.15 8.30 1.11
CA ALA A 79 28.91 7.18 2.00
C ALA A 79 29.11 7.56 3.48
N GLY A 80 28.32 6.95 4.36
CA GLY A 80 28.38 7.18 5.80
C GLY A 80 27.05 6.86 6.48
N ASP A 81 26.79 5.56 6.65
CA ASP A 81 25.59 4.94 7.26
C ASP A 81 24.37 4.75 6.34
N ILE A 82 24.47 3.76 5.44
CA ILE A 82 23.39 3.34 4.54
C ILE A 82 23.38 1.82 4.44
N GLN A 83 22.27 1.16 4.84
CA GLN A 83 21.88 -0.09 4.17
C GLN A 83 21.49 0.32 2.74
N SER A 84 22.42 0.19 1.80
CA SER A 84 22.31 0.90 0.51
C SER A 84 20.97 0.64 -0.18
N ALA A 85 20.43 1.66 -0.86
CA ALA A 85 19.18 1.53 -1.61
C ALA A 85 19.20 0.33 -2.60
N GLU A 86 20.39 -0.06 -3.06
CA GLU A 86 20.64 -1.31 -3.78
C GLU A 86 20.30 -2.57 -2.97
N GLN A 87 20.72 -2.71 -1.71
CA GLN A 87 20.36 -3.86 -0.86
C GLN A 87 18.87 -3.91 -0.53
N VAL A 88 18.23 -2.74 -0.40
CA VAL A 88 16.78 -2.61 -0.23
C VAL A 88 16.07 -3.10 -1.49
N PHE A 89 16.46 -2.58 -2.67
CA PHE A 89 15.94 -3.00 -3.97
C PHE A 89 16.11 -4.50 -4.17
N LYS A 90 17.33 -5.02 -3.92
CA LYS A 90 17.67 -6.44 -3.98
C LYS A 90 16.82 -7.29 -3.03
N THR A 91 16.41 -6.76 -1.88
CA THR A 91 15.55 -7.45 -0.92
C THR A 91 14.07 -7.41 -1.33
N ALA A 92 13.58 -6.28 -1.85
CA ALA A 92 12.24 -6.19 -2.44
C ALA A 92 12.12 -7.11 -3.67
N ILE A 93 13.14 -7.17 -4.53
CA ILE A 93 13.22 -8.12 -5.65
C ILE A 93 13.18 -9.56 -5.15
N ARG A 94 13.95 -9.94 -4.11
CA ARG A 94 13.86 -11.30 -3.53
C ARG A 94 12.45 -11.64 -3.04
N LYS A 95 11.76 -10.71 -2.38
CA LYS A 95 10.36 -10.91 -1.92
C LYS A 95 9.39 -11.07 -3.09
N PHE A 96 9.51 -10.26 -4.14
CA PHE A 96 8.71 -10.39 -5.36
C PHE A 96 8.98 -11.73 -6.05
N GLN A 97 10.24 -12.13 -6.19
CA GLN A 97 10.60 -13.42 -6.75
C GLN A 97 10.02 -14.58 -5.94
N GLU A 98 10.10 -14.51 -4.60
CA GLU A 98 9.53 -15.51 -3.69
C GLU A 98 8.01 -15.64 -3.80
N PHE A 99 7.30 -14.52 -3.95
CA PHE A 99 5.84 -14.52 -4.12
C PHE A 99 5.44 -15.01 -5.52
N ALA A 100 6.17 -14.58 -6.55
CA ALA A 100 5.84 -14.79 -7.97
C ALA A 100 6.47 -16.05 -8.59
N GLY A 101 6.79 -17.06 -7.77
CA GLY A 101 7.28 -18.38 -8.22
C GLY A 101 8.69 -18.41 -8.80
N LEU A 102 9.48 -17.33 -8.68
CA LEU A 102 10.80 -17.18 -9.29
C LEU A 102 11.95 -17.58 -8.35
N ALA A 103 13.12 -17.84 -8.94
CA ALA A 103 14.36 -17.99 -8.18
C ALA A 103 14.70 -16.68 -7.45
N LYS A 104 14.98 -16.78 -6.14
CA LYS A 104 15.30 -15.65 -5.23
C LYS A 104 16.70 -15.05 -5.46
N THR A 105 17.04 -14.65 -6.69
CA THR A 105 18.33 -14.05 -7.06
C THR A 105 18.56 -12.69 -6.39
N GLY A 106 17.49 -11.92 -6.17
CA GLY A 106 17.53 -10.49 -5.81
C GLY A 106 17.96 -9.59 -6.97
N LEU A 107 18.24 -10.14 -8.14
CA LEU A 107 18.64 -9.39 -9.33
C LEU A 107 17.40 -9.12 -10.19
N LEU A 108 17.35 -7.96 -10.83
CA LEU A 108 16.29 -7.62 -11.78
C LEU A 108 16.58 -8.31 -13.14
N ASP A 109 16.64 -9.64 -13.11
CA ASP A 109 16.96 -10.52 -14.23
C ASP A 109 15.82 -10.61 -15.26
N ALA A 110 16.08 -11.27 -16.40
CA ALA A 110 15.13 -11.32 -17.51
C ALA A 110 13.80 -11.99 -17.15
N ALA A 111 13.81 -13.01 -16.29
CA ALA A 111 12.60 -13.67 -15.80
C ALA A 111 11.80 -12.75 -14.88
N THR A 112 12.49 -12.04 -13.98
CA THR A 112 11.90 -11.04 -13.08
C THR A 112 11.28 -9.88 -13.86
N LYS A 113 12.01 -9.31 -14.84
CA LYS A 113 11.49 -8.26 -15.73
C LYS A 113 10.28 -8.75 -16.55
N ALA A 114 10.30 -9.99 -17.04
CA ALA A 114 9.16 -10.56 -17.77
C ALA A 114 7.91 -10.75 -16.88
N LYS A 115 8.07 -11.27 -15.65
CA LYS A 115 6.96 -11.42 -14.69
C LYS A 115 6.34 -10.06 -14.30
N MET A 116 7.16 -9.02 -14.15
CA MET A 116 6.70 -7.64 -13.94
C MET A 116 5.96 -7.01 -15.14
N THR A 117 5.96 -7.65 -16.33
CA THR A 117 5.16 -7.22 -17.50
C THR A 117 3.89 -8.03 -17.72
N LEU A 118 3.56 -8.96 -16.80
CA LEU A 118 2.27 -9.66 -16.86
C LEU A 118 1.17 -8.77 -16.28
N ALA A 119 0.02 -8.74 -16.95
CA ALA A 119 -1.18 -8.10 -16.44
C ALA A 119 -1.64 -8.77 -15.13
N ARG A 120 -2.20 -7.97 -14.20
CA ARG A 120 -2.44 -8.38 -12.81
C ARG A 120 -3.51 -7.55 -12.10
N CYS A 121 -3.91 -7.99 -10.91
CA CYS A 121 -4.68 -7.19 -9.95
C CYS A 121 -3.84 -6.02 -9.39
N GLY A 122 -4.49 -4.89 -9.13
CA GLY A 122 -3.93 -3.67 -8.55
C GLY A 122 -3.68 -3.73 -7.04
N VAL A 123 -4.26 -4.71 -6.34
CA VAL A 123 -4.09 -4.91 -4.89
C VAL A 123 -2.64 -5.29 -4.57
N THR A 124 -2.18 -4.94 -3.37
CA THR A 124 -0.82 -5.22 -2.89
C THR A 124 -0.59 -6.70 -2.62
N ASP A 125 0.57 -7.23 -2.99
CA ASP A 125 0.98 -8.61 -2.69
C ASP A 125 1.49 -8.78 -1.25
N ALA A 126 1.64 -7.69 -0.50
CA ALA A 126 1.96 -7.73 0.92
C ALA A 126 0.74 -8.25 1.71
N PRO A 127 0.82 -9.46 2.33
CA PRO A 127 -0.34 -10.07 2.98
C PRO A 127 -0.75 -9.29 4.22
N LEU A 128 -2.00 -8.80 4.23
CA LEU A 128 -2.60 -8.07 5.33
C LEU A 128 -2.72 -8.98 6.57
N ALA A 129 -3.00 -10.27 6.39
CA ALA A 129 -3.10 -11.27 7.47
C ALA A 129 -1.80 -11.45 8.28
N LEU A 130 -0.63 -11.17 7.69
CA LEU A 130 0.67 -11.16 8.40
C LEU A 130 1.02 -9.80 9.02
N THR A 131 0.10 -8.85 8.98
CA THR A 131 0.13 -7.55 9.68
C THR A 131 -1.17 -7.27 10.45
N SER A 132 -2.04 -8.28 10.59
CA SER A 132 -3.40 -8.17 11.15
C SER A 132 -3.83 -9.44 11.90
N GLY A 133 -2.90 -10.21 12.46
CA GLY A 133 -3.11 -11.07 13.63
C GLY A 133 -4.35 -11.97 13.62
N SER A 134 -4.54 -12.79 12.57
CA SER A 134 -5.72 -13.67 12.42
C SER A 134 -7.09 -12.95 12.31
N SER A 135 -7.11 -11.69 11.88
CA SER A 135 -8.34 -10.97 11.52
C SER A 135 -8.61 -10.99 10.02
N GLN A 136 -9.21 -12.08 9.54
CA GLN A 136 -9.81 -12.12 8.20
C GLN A 136 -10.86 -11.02 8.05
N PHE A 137 -10.73 -10.22 6.99
CA PHE A 137 -11.75 -9.24 6.60
C PHE A 137 -13.02 -9.99 6.21
N LYS A 138 -14.17 -9.59 6.74
CA LYS A 138 -15.40 -10.37 6.65
C LYS A 138 -16.64 -9.50 6.75
N TRP A 139 -17.60 -9.71 5.85
CA TRP A 139 -18.93 -9.13 5.97
C TRP A 139 -19.65 -9.64 7.22
N SER A 140 -20.27 -8.73 7.95
CA SER A 140 -21.09 -9.02 9.14
C SER A 140 -22.36 -9.85 8.84
N LYS A 141 -22.73 -9.99 7.56
CA LYS A 141 -23.91 -10.71 7.06
C LYS A 141 -23.54 -11.63 5.88
N THR A 142 -24.38 -12.63 5.61
CA THR A 142 -24.20 -13.56 4.47
C THR A 142 -24.96 -13.15 3.21
N ARG A 143 -25.97 -12.30 3.31
CA ARG A 143 -26.78 -11.83 2.17
C ARG A 143 -26.24 -10.47 1.71
N LEU A 144 -25.57 -10.46 0.57
CA LEU A 144 -24.83 -9.33 0.02
C LEU A 144 -25.55 -8.76 -1.21
N THR A 145 -25.42 -7.45 -1.38
CA THR A 145 -25.99 -6.67 -2.49
C THR A 145 -24.88 -6.00 -3.27
N TYR A 146 -24.89 -6.15 -4.60
CA TYR A 146 -23.95 -5.45 -5.48
C TYR A 146 -24.69 -4.55 -6.47
N SER A 147 -24.07 -3.45 -6.87
CA SER A 147 -24.58 -2.56 -7.93
C SER A 147 -23.49 -2.27 -8.96
N ILE A 148 -23.91 -2.08 -10.23
CA ILE A 148 -23.02 -1.76 -11.35
C ILE A 148 -23.26 -0.30 -11.74
N GLU A 149 -22.40 0.59 -11.26
CA GLU A 149 -22.57 2.05 -11.31
C GLU A 149 -22.11 2.67 -12.64
N SER A 150 -21.09 2.08 -13.28
CA SER A 150 -20.63 2.40 -14.63
C SER A 150 -20.39 1.12 -15.44
N TRP A 151 -20.18 1.26 -16.76
CA TRP A 151 -20.20 0.16 -17.72
C TRP A 151 -19.18 0.43 -18.82
N SER A 152 -18.37 -0.57 -19.18
CA SER A 152 -17.48 -0.48 -20.34
C SER A 152 -18.24 -0.30 -21.66
N SER A 153 -17.60 0.31 -22.66
CA SER A 153 -18.08 0.37 -24.04
C SER A 153 -17.96 -0.96 -24.81
N ASP A 154 -17.07 -1.85 -24.38
CA ASP A 154 -16.61 -2.97 -25.20
C ASP A 154 -17.53 -4.19 -25.17
N LEU A 155 -18.39 -4.25 -24.15
CA LEU A 155 -19.31 -5.35 -23.89
C LEU A 155 -20.76 -4.87 -23.76
N PRO A 156 -21.74 -5.64 -24.29
CA PRO A 156 -23.14 -5.45 -23.93
C PRO A 156 -23.32 -5.53 -22.41
N LYS A 157 -24.18 -4.66 -21.86
CA LYS A 157 -24.45 -4.61 -20.41
C LYS A 157 -24.91 -5.95 -19.85
N ASP A 158 -25.58 -6.77 -20.65
CA ASP A 158 -26.04 -8.09 -20.21
C ASP A 158 -24.90 -9.13 -20.16
N ASP A 159 -23.81 -8.95 -20.91
CA ASP A 159 -22.60 -9.78 -20.76
C ASP A 159 -21.80 -9.37 -19.52
N VAL A 160 -21.70 -8.07 -19.22
CA VAL A 160 -21.16 -7.57 -17.94
C VAL A 160 -21.96 -8.15 -16.77
N ARG A 161 -23.30 -8.07 -16.80
CA ARG A 161 -24.17 -8.70 -15.78
C ARG A 161 -23.95 -10.20 -15.65
N ARG A 162 -23.89 -10.93 -16.79
CA ARG A 162 -23.62 -12.37 -16.79
C ARG A 162 -22.29 -12.67 -16.10
N ALA A 163 -21.22 -11.97 -16.46
CA ALA A 163 -19.90 -12.15 -15.85
C ALA A 163 -19.91 -11.91 -14.33
N ILE A 164 -20.49 -10.80 -13.87
CA ILE A 164 -20.55 -10.46 -12.44
C ILE A 164 -21.43 -11.45 -11.64
N ALA A 165 -22.64 -11.74 -12.12
CA ALA A 165 -23.57 -12.66 -11.45
C ALA A 165 -22.98 -14.08 -11.37
N GLU A 166 -22.26 -14.51 -12.42
CA GLU A 166 -21.57 -15.78 -12.45
C GLU A 166 -20.33 -15.81 -11.55
N ALA A 167 -19.56 -14.72 -11.48
CA ALA A 167 -18.41 -14.60 -10.61
C ALA A 167 -18.77 -14.77 -9.12
N TYR A 168 -19.80 -14.05 -8.65
CA TYR A 168 -20.34 -14.28 -7.30
C TYR A 168 -21.01 -15.65 -7.18
N GLY A 169 -21.64 -16.15 -8.24
CA GLY A 169 -22.16 -17.51 -8.33
C GLY A 169 -21.09 -18.61 -8.21
N VAL A 170 -19.81 -18.32 -8.46
CA VAL A 170 -18.69 -19.24 -8.20
C VAL A 170 -18.38 -19.30 -6.70
N TRP A 171 -18.29 -18.15 -6.02
CA TRP A 171 -18.06 -18.10 -4.57
C TRP A 171 -19.25 -18.62 -3.74
N ALA A 172 -20.48 -18.35 -4.18
CA ALA A 172 -21.72 -18.82 -3.53
C ALA A 172 -21.87 -20.36 -3.54
N LYS A 173 -21.28 -21.07 -4.51
CA LYS A 173 -21.33 -22.55 -4.56
C LYS A 173 -20.57 -23.21 -3.40
N VAL A 174 -19.59 -22.53 -2.80
CA VAL A 174 -18.70 -23.09 -1.77
C VAL A 174 -18.85 -22.44 -0.39
N THR A 175 -19.68 -21.40 -0.26
CA THR A 175 -19.92 -20.63 0.98
C THR A 175 -21.42 -20.56 1.31
N PRO A 176 -21.82 -20.12 2.51
CA PRO A 176 -23.21 -19.78 2.82
C PRO A 176 -23.61 -18.37 2.34
N LEU A 177 -22.91 -17.79 1.35
CA LEU A 177 -23.17 -16.43 0.86
C LEU A 177 -24.25 -16.41 -0.22
N GLU A 178 -25.14 -15.42 -0.13
CA GLU A 178 -26.13 -15.08 -1.17
C GLU A 178 -25.79 -13.70 -1.75
N PHE A 179 -25.95 -13.54 -3.07
CA PHE A 179 -25.68 -12.30 -3.79
C PHE A 179 -26.89 -11.85 -4.60
N SER A 180 -27.06 -10.53 -4.74
CA SER A 180 -28.15 -9.94 -5.51
C SER A 180 -27.75 -8.62 -6.15
N GLU A 181 -28.05 -8.44 -7.45
CA GLU A 181 -27.92 -7.14 -8.12
C GLU A 181 -29.01 -6.20 -7.61
N VAL A 182 -28.61 -4.98 -7.22
CA VAL A 182 -29.52 -3.86 -6.95
C VAL A 182 -29.23 -2.71 -7.92
N PRO A 183 -30.21 -1.85 -8.25
CA PRO A 183 -30.01 -0.75 -9.21
C PRO A 183 -28.88 0.20 -8.80
N ALA A 184 -28.15 0.73 -9.78
CA ALA A 184 -27.15 1.78 -9.59
C ALA A 184 -27.69 2.95 -8.75
N GLY A 185 -26.84 3.52 -7.90
CA GLY A 185 -27.20 4.56 -6.94
C GLY A 185 -27.98 4.08 -5.70
N SER A 186 -28.33 2.80 -5.61
CA SER A 186 -28.91 2.21 -4.38
C SER A 186 -27.86 2.05 -3.27
N THR A 187 -28.31 1.82 -2.04
CA THR A 187 -27.44 1.35 -0.96
C THR A 187 -27.09 -0.13 -1.17
N SER A 188 -25.99 -0.37 -1.87
CA SER A 188 -25.33 -1.68 -2.05
C SER A 188 -24.16 -1.86 -1.09
N ASP A 189 -23.79 -3.12 -0.83
CA ASP A 189 -22.59 -3.50 -0.08
C ASP A 189 -21.34 -3.42 -0.97
N ILE A 190 -21.47 -3.86 -2.23
CA ILE A 190 -20.39 -3.88 -3.21
C ILE A 190 -20.74 -2.99 -4.40
N LYS A 191 -19.82 -2.11 -4.80
CA LYS A 191 -20.01 -1.11 -5.86
C LYS A 191 -19.01 -1.32 -6.97
N ILE A 192 -19.54 -1.80 -8.10
CA ILE A 192 -18.79 -2.21 -9.27
C ILE A 192 -18.75 -1.05 -10.26
N ARG A 193 -17.56 -0.69 -10.72
CA ARG A 193 -17.35 0.40 -11.68
C ARG A 193 -16.35 0.00 -12.76
N PHE A 194 -16.51 0.61 -13.93
CA PHE A 194 -15.48 0.74 -14.94
C PHE A 194 -15.01 2.20 -14.93
N GLY A 195 -13.71 2.43 -15.02
CA GLY A 195 -13.13 3.78 -15.08
C GLY A 195 -11.68 3.75 -15.58
N THR A 196 -11.23 4.84 -16.20
CA THR A 196 -9.89 4.96 -16.77
C THR A 196 -8.94 5.72 -15.86
N ARG A 197 -7.67 5.28 -15.78
CA ARG A 197 -6.56 5.95 -15.07
C ARG A 197 -7.00 6.52 -13.70
N ASN A 198 -7.02 7.84 -13.52
CA ASN A 198 -7.60 8.47 -12.32
C ASN A 198 -9.14 8.49 -12.43
N HIS A 199 -9.78 7.60 -11.69
CA HIS A 199 -11.24 7.41 -11.68
C HIS A 199 -11.89 7.84 -10.34
N ASN A 200 -11.26 8.76 -9.60
CA ASN A 200 -11.69 9.35 -8.33
C ASN A 200 -11.57 8.40 -7.11
N ASP A 201 -10.53 7.56 -7.09
CA ASP A 201 -10.07 6.85 -5.90
C ASP A 201 -8.53 6.97 -5.76
N PRO A 202 -7.90 6.46 -4.68
CA PRO A 202 -6.46 6.57 -4.43
C PRO A 202 -5.53 5.77 -5.35
N TRP A 203 -6.06 4.89 -6.21
CA TRP A 203 -5.32 3.86 -6.96
C TRP A 203 -5.51 4.03 -8.47
N PRO A 204 -4.93 5.06 -9.11
CA PRO A 204 -5.09 5.27 -10.54
C PRO A 204 -4.49 4.13 -11.37
N PHE A 205 -5.25 3.62 -12.35
CA PHE A 205 -4.78 2.60 -13.28
C PHE A 205 -3.69 3.12 -14.24
N ASP A 206 -2.89 2.21 -14.81
CA ASP A 206 -1.82 2.56 -15.75
C ASP A 206 -2.20 2.50 -17.24
N GLY A 207 -3.42 2.05 -17.57
CA GLY A 207 -3.96 1.93 -18.94
C GLY A 207 -3.73 0.54 -19.54
N GLU A 208 -4.00 0.39 -20.85
CA GLU A 208 -3.90 -0.89 -21.59
C GLU A 208 -2.63 -1.70 -21.24
N GLY A 209 -2.83 -2.83 -20.56
CA GLY A 209 -1.79 -3.76 -20.14
C GLY A 209 -1.05 -3.34 -18.87
N GLY A 210 -1.57 -3.76 -17.72
CA GLY A 210 -0.91 -3.54 -16.43
C GLY A 210 -1.76 -3.97 -15.27
N VAL A 211 -2.37 -3.00 -14.59
CA VAL A 211 -3.42 -3.23 -13.60
C VAL A 211 -4.78 -3.38 -14.30
N LEU A 212 -5.34 -4.58 -14.27
CA LEU A 212 -6.63 -4.88 -14.89
C LEU A 212 -7.83 -4.34 -14.10
N ALA A 213 -7.71 -4.37 -12.77
CA ALA A 213 -8.76 -4.05 -11.82
C ALA A 213 -8.17 -3.94 -10.41
N HIS A 214 -8.96 -3.44 -9.46
CA HIS A 214 -8.74 -3.61 -8.02
C HIS A 214 -10.05 -3.63 -7.25
N ALA A 215 -10.02 -4.23 -6.05
CA ALA A 215 -11.11 -4.20 -5.10
C ALA A 215 -10.65 -3.98 -3.66
N THR A 216 -11.54 -3.46 -2.81
CA THR A 216 -11.29 -3.28 -1.38
C THR A 216 -12.01 -4.33 -0.54
N MET A 217 -11.33 -4.72 0.55
CA MET A 217 -11.80 -5.70 1.52
C MET A 217 -13.11 -5.25 2.22
N PRO A 218 -13.89 -6.18 2.80
CA PRO A 218 -15.06 -5.87 3.62
C PRO A 218 -14.73 -4.88 4.76
N GLU A 219 -15.62 -3.93 5.11
CA GLU A 219 -16.94 -3.64 4.54
C GLU A 219 -16.92 -2.45 3.55
N SER A 220 -15.78 -2.18 2.89
CA SER A 220 -15.69 -1.08 1.91
C SER A 220 -16.30 -1.44 0.55
N GLY A 221 -16.16 -2.69 0.10
CA GLY A 221 -16.83 -3.23 -1.09
C GLY A 221 -16.62 -2.45 -2.39
N MET A 222 -15.53 -1.71 -2.53
CA MET A 222 -15.20 -1.01 -3.78
C MET A 222 -14.61 -2.04 -4.76
N PHE A 223 -14.97 -1.97 -6.04
CA PHE A 223 -14.50 -2.90 -7.06
C PHE A 223 -14.50 -2.20 -8.42
N HIS A 224 -13.31 -1.86 -8.92
CA HIS A 224 -13.14 -1.12 -10.16
C HIS A 224 -12.34 -1.95 -11.19
N PHE A 225 -12.81 -1.96 -12.44
CA PHE A 225 -12.06 -2.44 -13.61
C PHE A 225 -11.45 -1.24 -14.36
N ASP A 226 -10.25 -1.39 -14.93
CA ASP A 226 -9.73 -0.38 -15.87
C ASP A 226 -10.53 -0.42 -17.17
N ASP A 227 -11.03 0.72 -17.61
CA ASP A 227 -11.80 0.86 -18.86
C ASP A 227 -10.91 1.31 -20.04
N ASP A 228 -9.59 1.35 -19.84
CA ASP A 228 -8.57 1.35 -20.91
C ASP A 228 -8.20 -0.07 -21.37
N GLU A 229 -8.66 -1.13 -20.69
CA GLU A 229 -8.51 -2.54 -21.08
C GLU A 229 -9.59 -2.98 -22.08
N ASN A 230 -9.21 -3.76 -23.10
CA ASN A 230 -10.16 -4.31 -24.08
C ASN A 230 -10.90 -5.51 -23.49
N TRP A 231 -12.14 -5.32 -23.03
CA TRP A 231 -12.87 -6.36 -22.32
C TRP A 231 -13.56 -7.37 -23.25
N THR A 232 -13.56 -8.64 -22.83
CA THR A 232 -14.42 -9.66 -23.41
C THR A 232 -15.00 -10.59 -22.36
N TYR A 233 -16.03 -11.34 -22.73
CA TYR A 233 -16.67 -12.34 -21.87
C TYR A 233 -16.70 -13.64 -22.66
N LYS A 234 -15.86 -14.60 -22.27
CA LYS A 234 -15.78 -15.96 -22.85
C LYS A 234 -15.49 -16.08 -24.37
N ASP A 235 -15.11 -15.02 -25.10
CA ASP A 235 -14.61 -15.17 -26.49
C ASP A 235 -13.20 -15.74 -26.50
N ALA A 236 -13.14 -17.08 -26.46
CA ALA A 236 -11.91 -17.86 -26.47
C ALA A 236 -10.93 -17.46 -27.58
N ARG A 237 -11.41 -16.95 -28.73
CA ARG A 237 -10.53 -16.54 -29.82
C ARG A 237 -9.79 -15.26 -29.49
N LYS A 238 -10.52 -14.21 -29.03
CA LYS A 238 -9.91 -12.94 -28.60
C LYS A 238 -8.93 -13.14 -27.45
N ILE A 239 -9.31 -13.98 -26.48
CA ILE A 239 -8.45 -14.34 -25.35
C ILE A 239 -7.22 -15.09 -25.87
N HIS A 240 -7.38 -16.09 -26.75
CA HIS A 240 -6.25 -16.86 -27.28
C HIS A 240 -5.28 -16.00 -28.09
N SER A 241 -5.74 -15.03 -28.89
CA SER A 241 -4.87 -14.06 -29.57
C SER A 241 -4.20 -13.03 -28.65
N ASN A 242 -4.57 -12.98 -27.36
CA ASN A 242 -4.17 -11.92 -26.40
C ASN A 242 -4.61 -10.53 -26.88
N SER A 243 -5.80 -10.43 -27.48
CA SER A 243 -6.36 -9.18 -28.00
C SER A 243 -7.56 -8.67 -27.19
N ALA A 244 -7.92 -9.35 -26.10
CA ALA A 244 -8.88 -8.91 -25.10
C ALA A 244 -8.70 -9.69 -23.78
N THR A 245 -9.12 -9.10 -22.68
CA THR A 245 -9.05 -9.63 -21.31
C THR A 245 -10.41 -10.23 -20.91
N ASP A 246 -10.43 -11.42 -20.29
CA ASP A 246 -11.67 -12.11 -19.91
C ASP A 246 -12.24 -11.55 -18.60
N LEU A 247 -13.31 -10.77 -18.72
CA LEU A 247 -14.00 -10.10 -17.62
C LEU A 247 -14.43 -11.07 -16.52
N LEU A 248 -14.84 -12.30 -16.86
CA LEU A 248 -15.22 -13.30 -15.86
C LEU A 248 -14.04 -13.74 -14.98
N ALA A 249 -12.85 -13.91 -15.56
CA ALA A 249 -11.66 -14.35 -14.82
C ALA A 249 -11.24 -13.29 -13.78
N VAL A 250 -11.17 -12.03 -14.21
CA VAL A 250 -10.90 -10.89 -13.32
C VAL A 250 -12.02 -10.72 -12.29
N ALA A 251 -13.29 -10.88 -12.70
CA ALA A 251 -14.42 -10.71 -11.79
C ALA A 251 -14.48 -11.73 -10.65
N ILE A 252 -14.03 -12.98 -10.85
CA ILE A 252 -13.95 -13.95 -9.77
C ILE A 252 -12.81 -13.56 -8.80
N HIS A 253 -11.66 -13.13 -9.32
CA HIS A 253 -10.51 -12.70 -8.53
C HIS A 253 -10.84 -11.49 -7.63
N GLU A 254 -11.24 -10.35 -8.23
CA GLU A 254 -11.61 -9.14 -7.49
C GLU A 254 -12.84 -9.38 -6.59
N GLY A 255 -13.77 -10.22 -7.05
CA GLY A 255 -14.88 -10.72 -6.22
C GLY A 255 -14.38 -11.36 -4.93
N GLY A 256 -13.29 -12.13 -4.98
CA GLY A 256 -12.63 -12.71 -3.79
C GLY A 256 -12.09 -11.63 -2.84
N HIS A 257 -11.47 -10.57 -3.35
CA HIS A 257 -11.06 -9.41 -2.53
C HIS A 257 -12.26 -8.71 -1.88
N THR A 258 -13.37 -8.49 -2.61
CA THR A 258 -14.60 -7.93 -2.00
C THR A 258 -15.19 -8.83 -0.91
N LEU A 259 -14.77 -10.09 -0.81
CA LEU A 259 -15.15 -11.03 0.24
C LEU A 259 -14.10 -11.19 1.36
N GLY A 260 -12.92 -10.58 1.21
CA GLY A 260 -11.86 -10.59 2.22
C GLY A 260 -10.75 -11.62 2.00
N LEU A 261 -10.60 -12.15 0.78
CA LEU A 261 -9.42 -12.93 0.38
C LEU A 261 -8.24 -12.03 0.05
N GLU A 262 -7.03 -12.52 0.29
CA GLU A 262 -5.77 -11.90 -0.10
C GLU A 262 -5.16 -12.64 -1.30
N HIS A 263 -4.12 -12.06 -1.92
CA HIS A 263 -3.41 -12.74 -3.00
C HIS A 263 -2.78 -14.06 -2.54
N SER A 264 -3.04 -15.14 -3.29
CA SER A 264 -2.40 -16.43 -3.07
C SER A 264 -1.00 -16.49 -3.68
N ARG A 265 -0.18 -17.41 -3.14
CA ARG A 265 1.13 -17.79 -3.66
C ARG A 265 1.10 -19.07 -4.50
N ASP A 266 -0.03 -19.78 -4.55
CA ASP A 266 -0.23 -20.82 -5.55
C ASP A 266 -0.56 -20.14 -6.88
N GLU A 267 0.34 -20.23 -7.86
CA GLU A 267 0.17 -19.60 -9.18
C GLU A 267 -1.05 -20.11 -9.96
N ASN A 268 -1.65 -21.22 -9.52
CA ASN A 268 -2.84 -21.83 -10.11
C ASN A 268 -4.12 -21.40 -9.39
N ALA A 269 -4.06 -20.83 -8.18
CA ALA A 269 -5.22 -20.35 -7.45
C ALA A 269 -5.87 -19.17 -8.19
N ILE A 270 -7.20 -19.02 -8.12
CA ILE A 270 -7.86 -17.87 -8.73
C ILE A 270 -7.40 -16.57 -8.07
N MET A 271 -7.10 -16.58 -6.77
CA MET A 271 -6.51 -15.44 -6.05
C MET A 271 -5.01 -15.20 -6.34
N ALA A 272 -4.36 -15.89 -7.29
CA ALA A 272 -3.02 -15.52 -7.73
C ALA A 272 -3.04 -14.14 -8.43
N PRO A 273 -2.10 -13.21 -8.13
CA PRO A 273 -2.21 -11.81 -8.57
C PRO A 273 -2.11 -11.62 -10.08
N PHE A 274 -1.42 -12.53 -10.79
CA PHE A 274 -1.19 -12.44 -12.23
C PHE A 274 -2.35 -13.05 -13.02
N TYR A 275 -2.78 -12.37 -14.07
CA TYR A 275 -3.89 -12.80 -14.92
C TYR A 275 -3.63 -14.16 -15.56
N GLN A 276 -4.45 -15.14 -15.19
CA GLN A 276 -4.45 -16.48 -15.77
C GLN A 276 -5.35 -16.55 -17.00
N LYS A 277 -4.76 -16.95 -18.12
CA LYS A 277 -5.42 -17.00 -19.42
C LYS A 277 -6.45 -18.15 -19.48
N THR A 278 -7.72 -17.82 -19.68
CA THR A 278 -8.84 -18.77 -19.76
C THR A 278 -8.95 -19.51 -21.11
N THR A 279 -7.82 -19.96 -21.67
CA THR A 279 -7.78 -20.80 -22.89
C THR A 279 -6.69 -21.86 -22.84
N ASP A 280 -6.96 -23.05 -23.41
CA ASP A 280 -5.94 -24.09 -23.59
C ASP A 280 -4.96 -23.77 -24.73
N SER A 281 -4.01 -24.69 -24.97
CA SER A 281 -3.03 -24.62 -26.07
C SER A 281 -3.64 -24.65 -27.47
N ASN A 282 -4.92 -25.03 -27.59
CA ASN A 282 -5.64 -25.23 -28.84
C ASN A 282 -6.63 -24.08 -29.14
N GLY A 283 -6.80 -23.14 -28.19
CA GLY A 283 -7.75 -22.03 -28.30
C GLY A 283 -9.16 -22.32 -27.78
N ASN A 284 -9.37 -23.44 -27.08
CA ASN A 284 -10.64 -23.73 -26.40
C ASN A 284 -10.75 -22.90 -25.12
N TYR A 285 -11.96 -22.47 -24.74
CA TYR A 285 -12.20 -21.80 -23.46
C TYR A 285 -11.95 -22.75 -22.28
N VAL A 286 -11.16 -22.31 -21.30
CA VAL A 286 -10.92 -23.03 -20.04
C VAL A 286 -11.50 -22.20 -18.92
N TYR A 287 -12.53 -22.76 -18.26
CA TYR A 287 -13.28 -22.04 -17.25
C TYR A 287 -12.44 -21.73 -15.99
N PRO A 288 -12.45 -20.49 -15.48
CA PRO A 288 -11.75 -20.09 -14.25
C PRO A 288 -12.44 -20.69 -13.01
N ASN A 289 -12.14 -21.96 -12.72
CA ASN A 289 -12.62 -22.67 -11.54
C ASN A 289 -11.68 -22.43 -10.34
N LEU A 290 -12.27 -22.18 -9.16
CA LEU A 290 -11.57 -22.17 -7.87
C LEU A 290 -10.74 -23.43 -7.65
N LYS A 291 -9.59 -23.30 -6.99
CA LYS A 291 -8.75 -24.40 -6.53
C LYS A 291 -9.01 -24.73 -5.06
N SER A 292 -8.34 -25.76 -4.56
CA SER A 292 -8.39 -26.14 -3.14
C SER A 292 -7.91 -25.01 -2.22
N ASP A 293 -6.98 -24.17 -2.66
CA ASP A 293 -6.49 -23.01 -1.91
C ASP A 293 -7.59 -21.95 -1.74
N ASP A 294 -8.15 -21.46 -2.87
CA ASP A 294 -9.26 -20.50 -2.89
C ASP A 294 -10.45 -20.96 -2.03
N ILE A 295 -10.83 -22.24 -2.15
CA ILE A 295 -11.95 -22.84 -1.41
C ILE A 295 -11.63 -22.92 0.09
N SER A 296 -10.41 -23.34 0.47
CA SER A 296 -10.00 -23.42 1.88
C SER A 296 -9.95 -22.04 2.53
N ALA A 297 -9.44 -21.04 1.80
CA ALA A 297 -9.35 -19.66 2.26
C ALA A 297 -10.76 -19.06 2.48
N ILE A 298 -11.66 -19.14 1.50
CA ILE A 298 -13.00 -18.55 1.63
C ILE A 298 -13.87 -19.29 2.67
N GLN A 299 -13.71 -20.60 2.81
CA GLN A 299 -14.41 -21.38 3.84
C GLN A 299 -13.86 -21.16 5.24
N ALA A 300 -12.59 -20.76 5.41
CA ALA A 300 -12.10 -20.28 6.69
C ALA A 300 -12.82 -18.98 7.13
N ILE A 301 -13.10 -18.07 6.18
CA ILE A 301 -13.85 -16.84 6.46
C ILE A 301 -15.33 -17.11 6.74
N TYR A 302 -16.04 -17.77 5.82
CA TYR A 302 -17.52 -17.86 5.86
C TYR A 302 -18.08 -19.21 6.30
N GLY A 303 -17.25 -20.24 6.43
CA GLY A 303 -17.68 -21.64 6.54
C GLY A 303 -18.02 -22.25 5.18
N ALA A 304 -18.11 -23.58 5.14
CA ALA A 304 -18.60 -24.30 3.96
C ALA A 304 -20.10 -24.00 3.72
N GLY A 305 -20.47 -23.81 2.46
CA GLY A 305 -21.87 -23.65 2.07
C GLY A 305 -22.71 -24.91 2.32
N SER A 306 -24.01 -24.73 2.56
CA SER A 306 -24.99 -25.81 2.72
C SER A 306 -25.34 -26.54 1.39
N GLY A 307 -24.47 -26.43 0.39
CA GLY A 307 -24.57 -27.13 -0.89
C GLY A 307 -24.52 -28.64 -0.68
N ARG A 308 -25.68 -29.30 -0.88
CA ARG A 308 -25.92 -30.73 -0.64
C ARG A 308 -24.76 -31.60 -1.09
N SER A 309 -24.06 -32.23 -0.14
CA SER A 309 -22.95 -33.15 -0.38
C SER A 309 -23.44 -34.45 -1.04
N SER A 310 -23.68 -34.43 -2.35
CA SER A 310 -23.92 -35.62 -3.17
C SER A 310 -22.59 -36.33 -3.49
N GLY A 311 -21.90 -36.78 -2.44
CA GLY A 311 -20.76 -37.69 -2.50
C GLY A 311 -21.11 -38.92 -1.68
N GLY A 312 -21.17 -40.09 -2.31
CA GLY A 312 -21.72 -41.31 -1.70
C GLY A 312 -20.88 -41.85 -0.54
N SER A 313 -21.49 -42.02 0.63
CA SER A 313 -20.89 -42.65 1.80
C SER A 313 -21.37 -44.11 1.93
N ASP A 314 -20.86 -44.98 1.07
CA ASP A 314 -20.91 -46.43 1.30
C ASP A 314 -19.65 -46.88 2.08
N PHE A 315 -19.83 -47.87 2.96
CA PHE A 315 -18.94 -48.40 4.01
C PHE A 315 -19.12 -47.83 5.44
N GLY A 316 -19.95 -48.54 6.23
CA GLY A 316 -20.08 -48.34 7.68
C GLY A 316 -19.14 -49.24 8.52
N GLY A 317 -19.05 -49.02 9.84
CA GLY A 317 -18.07 -49.76 10.66
C GLY A 317 -18.00 -49.51 12.18
N SER A 318 -19.14 -49.47 12.89
CA SER A 318 -19.27 -49.77 14.34
C SER A 318 -18.50 -48.95 15.43
N SER A 319 -19.29 -48.32 16.30
CA SER A 319 -19.21 -48.37 17.79
C SER A 319 -17.92 -48.01 18.55
N GLY A 320 -18.00 -46.96 19.37
CA GLY A 320 -17.04 -46.68 20.47
C GLY A 320 -17.44 -45.45 21.30
N GLY A 321 -18.19 -45.64 22.39
CA GLY A 321 -18.75 -44.53 23.18
C GLY A 321 -17.81 -43.96 24.25
N GLY A 322 -17.87 -42.64 24.48
CA GLY A 322 -17.10 -41.96 25.53
C GLY A 322 -17.71 -40.62 25.92
N SER A 323 -18.58 -40.60 26.93
CA SER A 323 -19.22 -39.37 27.42
C SER A 323 -18.29 -38.55 28.31
N ARG A 324 -18.20 -37.24 28.08
CA ARG A 324 -17.77 -36.28 29.10
C ARG A 324 -18.42 -34.91 28.88
N THR A 325 -19.00 -34.38 29.96
CA THR A 325 -19.72 -33.10 30.00
C THR A 325 -18.79 -31.90 29.97
N THR A 326 -19.16 -30.87 29.21
CA THR A 326 -18.63 -29.50 29.37
C THR A 326 -19.79 -28.51 29.54
N ALA A 327 -19.56 -27.44 30.30
CA ALA A 327 -20.60 -26.49 30.68
C ALA A 327 -20.77 -25.36 29.67
N ARG A 328 -21.98 -24.82 29.58
CA ARG A 328 -22.37 -23.59 28.86
C ARG A 328 -21.75 -22.34 29.52
N PRO A 329 -21.02 -21.50 28.78
CA PRO A 329 -20.84 -20.09 29.10
C PRO A 329 -21.93 -19.23 28.42
N THR A 330 -22.21 -18.06 28.99
CA THR A 330 -23.17 -17.08 28.45
C THR A 330 -22.60 -16.26 27.30
N THR A 331 -23.46 -15.91 26.34
CA THR A 331 -23.22 -14.83 25.37
C THR A 331 -23.06 -13.49 26.08
N THR A 332 -21.96 -12.78 25.78
CA THR A 332 -21.84 -11.33 26.00
C THR A 332 -21.45 -10.65 24.70
N THR A 333 -22.38 -9.90 24.12
CA THR A 333 -22.17 -9.10 22.91
C THR A 333 -21.12 -8.01 23.14
N ARG A 334 -20.12 -7.91 22.27
CA ARG A 334 -19.28 -6.71 22.10
C ARG A 334 -19.17 -6.36 20.61
N SER A 335 -19.07 -5.08 20.32
CA SER A 335 -19.21 -4.52 18.97
C SER A 335 -17.92 -4.59 18.15
N TRP A 336 -18.08 -4.40 16.84
CA TRP A 336 -17.17 -4.90 15.80
C TRP A 336 -16.24 -3.82 15.18
N PHE A 337 -16.16 -2.63 15.78
CA PHE A 337 -15.39 -1.46 15.30
C PHE A 337 -13.85 -1.55 15.46
N GLY A 338 -13.28 -2.76 15.54
CA GLY A 338 -11.86 -2.95 15.88
C GLY A 338 -10.87 -2.76 14.72
N ARG A 339 -11.13 -3.40 13.58
CA ARG A 339 -10.07 -4.10 12.85
C ARG A 339 -9.38 -3.36 11.70
N PHE A 340 -9.62 -2.05 11.53
CA PHE A 340 -8.85 -1.24 10.57
C PHE A 340 -7.46 -0.80 11.10
N PHE A 341 -7.18 -1.01 12.39
CA PHE A 341 -6.04 -0.40 13.09
C PHE A 341 -5.32 -1.32 14.11
N GLY A 342 -5.05 -2.57 13.74
CA GLY A 342 -4.09 -3.48 14.41
C GLY A 342 -4.64 -4.30 15.58
N ASP A 343 -4.42 -5.62 15.56
CA ASP A 343 -5.06 -6.60 16.47
C ASP A 343 -4.18 -7.86 16.69
N ASP A 344 -2.85 -7.69 16.75
CA ASP A 344 -1.85 -8.78 16.67
C ASP A 344 -1.24 -9.14 18.04
N ASP A 345 -1.44 -10.38 18.50
CA ASP A 345 -0.78 -11.00 19.67
C ASP A 345 -0.21 -12.38 19.25
N ASP A 346 1.11 -12.57 19.34
CA ASP A 346 1.81 -13.83 19.02
C ASP A 346 2.23 -14.57 20.31
N ASP A 347 1.72 -15.79 20.53
CA ASP A 347 2.04 -16.62 21.71
C ASP A 347 3.06 -17.73 21.37
N VAL A 348 4.29 -17.33 21.02
CA VAL A 348 5.36 -18.26 20.58
C VAL A 348 6.04 -18.95 21.78
N ARG A 349 5.41 -20.04 22.22
CA ARG A 349 5.83 -20.91 23.32
C ARG A 349 7.09 -21.73 23.02
N SER A 350 8.28 -21.17 23.26
CA SER A 350 9.55 -21.93 23.27
C SER A 350 9.88 -22.54 24.66
N ARG A 351 10.63 -23.64 24.69
CA ARG A 351 10.84 -24.47 25.91
C ARG A 351 12.02 -24.00 26.78
N THR A 352 11.80 -24.06 28.10
CA THR A 352 12.82 -23.86 29.14
C THR A 352 14.00 -24.83 29.02
N THR A 353 15.23 -24.32 29.11
CA THR A 353 16.39 -25.09 29.59
C THR A 353 17.18 -24.24 30.59
N THR A 354 17.38 -24.73 31.81
CA THR A 354 17.96 -23.95 32.90
C THR A 354 19.50 -23.94 32.86
N ARG A 355 20.11 -22.75 32.91
CA ARG A 355 21.37 -22.56 33.65
C ARG A 355 21.46 -21.18 34.31
N ARG A 356 22.24 -21.12 35.39
CA ARG A 356 22.18 -20.09 36.43
C ARG A 356 23.59 -19.55 36.67
N THR A 357 23.80 -18.25 36.45
CA THR A 357 24.97 -17.52 36.95
C THR A 357 24.57 -16.09 37.29
N THR A 358 24.95 -15.66 38.49
CA THR A 358 24.68 -14.33 39.06
C THR A 358 25.80 -13.36 38.74
N LEU A 359 25.50 -12.05 38.77
CA LEU A 359 26.21 -11.07 39.62
C LEU A 359 25.38 -9.77 39.77
N TRP A 360 25.77 -8.94 40.73
CA TRP A 360 25.06 -7.79 41.33
C TRP A 360 25.85 -6.48 41.07
N PRO A 361 25.54 -5.27 41.62
CA PRO A 361 24.42 -4.87 42.49
C PRO A 361 23.67 -3.56 42.11
N THR A 362 22.56 -3.33 42.80
CA THR A 362 21.90 -2.02 42.98
C THR A 362 22.61 -1.17 44.05
N THR A 363 22.50 0.16 43.98
CA THR A 363 22.77 1.07 45.12
C THR A 363 21.64 2.09 45.30
N GLN A 364 21.33 2.41 46.55
CA GLN A 364 20.40 3.44 46.98
C GLN A 364 21.19 4.60 47.63
N SER A 365 20.63 5.82 47.61
CA SER A 365 21.13 6.96 48.40
C SER A 365 19.97 7.74 49.04
N PRO A 366 19.98 8.00 50.36
CA PRO A 366 18.95 8.77 51.08
C PRO A 366 19.44 10.12 51.62
N PHE A 367 18.51 11.05 51.97
CA PHE A 367 18.75 12.36 52.62
C PHE A 367 19.60 13.35 51.76
N SER A 368 19.58 14.68 51.80
CA SER A 368 18.73 15.81 52.30
C SER A 368 19.12 17.05 51.42
N GLY A 369 18.62 18.29 51.51
CA GLY A 369 17.64 18.99 52.36
C GLY A 369 17.70 20.52 52.11
N ASP A 370 16.71 21.25 52.63
CA ASP A 370 16.66 22.67 53.04
C ASP A 370 17.36 23.80 52.22
N ASP A 371 16.52 24.54 51.48
CA ASP A 371 16.34 26.01 51.55
C ASP A 371 17.39 27.03 50.97
N TRP A 372 16.93 28.30 50.91
CA TRP A 372 17.56 29.59 50.58
C TRP A 372 17.54 30.11 49.12
N GLY A 373 16.74 31.18 48.97
CA GLY A 373 17.36 32.51 48.81
C GLY A 373 17.31 33.15 47.43
N SER A 374 16.38 34.09 47.21
CA SER A 374 16.32 34.92 46.01
C SER A 374 17.41 36.00 45.96
N SER A 375 18.02 36.24 44.80
CA SER A 375 18.03 37.57 44.13
C SER A 375 18.91 37.59 42.87
N SER A 376 18.79 38.67 42.08
CA SER A 376 19.30 38.78 40.72
C SER A 376 20.58 39.60 40.57
N SER A 377 21.49 39.17 39.71
CA SER A 377 22.41 40.06 38.98
C SER A 377 22.67 39.51 37.57
N GLY A 378 22.91 40.40 36.61
CA GLY A 378 22.99 40.04 35.18
C GLY A 378 24.42 39.73 34.72
N GLY A 379 24.61 38.59 34.05
CA GLY A 379 25.87 38.22 33.40
C GLY A 379 25.65 37.75 31.96
N ARG A 380 26.38 38.34 31.00
CA ARG A 380 26.46 37.84 29.62
C ARG A 380 27.40 36.63 29.59
N GLY A 381 26.85 35.43 29.73
CA GLY A 381 27.55 34.16 29.55
C GLY A 381 26.75 33.22 28.64
N GLY A 382 27.44 32.40 27.85
CA GLY A 382 26.78 31.45 26.94
C GLY A 382 25.98 30.41 27.72
N SER A 383 24.65 30.43 27.57
CA SER A 383 23.80 29.45 28.25
C SER A 383 23.88 28.10 27.55
N SER A 384 24.61 27.16 28.15
CA SER A 384 24.42 25.73 27.97
C SER A 384 23.05 25.34 28.55
N GLY A 385 22.00 25.64 27.79
CA GLY A 385 20.62 25.63 28.25
C GLY A 385 20.12 24.26 28.65
N GLY A 386 20.17 23.95 29.95
CA GLY A 386 19.33 22.95 30.60
C GLY A 386 17.87 23.39 30.53
N GLY A 387 17.26 23.20 29.35
CA GLY A 387 15.93 23.69 29.05
C GLY A 387 14.87 22.95 29.87
N ARG A 388 14.08 23.72 30.63
CA ARG A 388 12.85 23.23 31.28
C ARG A 388 11.98 22.54 30.23
N CYS A 389 11.44 21.35 30.53
CA CYS A 389 10.52 20.68 29.62
C CYS A 389 9.34 21.59 29.25
N PRO A 390 8.88 21.58 27.99
CA PRO A 390 7.76 22.42 27.57
C PRO A 390 6.49 21.92 28.27
N SER A 391 5.69 22.84 28.80
CA SER A 391 4.40 22.53 29.42
C SER A 391 3.34 22.10 28.40
N SER A 392 3.56 22.44 27.13
CA SER A 392 2.67 22.13 26.02
C SER A 392 3.41 22.09 24.68
N ILE A 393 2.83 21.42 23.69
CA ILE A 393 3.38 21.23 22.34
C ILE A 393 2.34 21.56 21.25
N ASP A 394 2.82 22.04 20.12
CA ASP A 394 2.03 22.36 18.93
C ASP A 394 2.00 21.21 17.92
N ALA A 395 3.05 20.38 17.88
CA ALA A 395 3.14 19.18 17.03
C ALA A 395 4.10 18.14 17.63
N TYR A 396 3.89 16.87 17.31
CA TYR A 396 4.78 15.76 17.68
C TYR A 396 4.96 14.81 16.49
N THR A 397 6.17 14.31 16.25
CA THR A 397 6.37 13.19 15.31
C THR A 397 7.58 12.33 15.67
N PRO A 398 7.44 10.98 15.67
CA PRO A 398 8.55 10.07 15.82
C PRO A 398 9.36 9.93 14.52
N SER A 399 10.65 9.66 14.66
CA SER A 399 11.54 9.17 13.59
C SER A 399 12.10 7.79 13.98
N SER A 400 13.10 7.28 13.26
CA SER A 400 13.62 5.91 13.43
C SER A 400 14.37 5.64 14.74
N SER A 401 14.87 6.68 15.42
CA SER A 401 15.65 6.54 16.68
C SER A 401 15.49 7.71 17.66
N PHE A 402 14.69 8.70 17.31
CA PHE A 402 14.38 9.90 18.09
C PHE A 402 13.06 10.50 17.62
N SER A 403 12.41 11.28 18.47
CA SER A 403 11.16 12.00 18.16
C SER A 403 11.38 13.50 18.24
N TYR A 404 10.60 14.27 17.48
CA TYR A 404 10.59 15.73 17.52
C TYR A 404 9.28 16.24 18.11
N ALA A 405 9.38 17.07 19.14
CA ALA A 405 8.27 17.87 19.65
C ALA A 405 8.51 19.35 19.30
N PHE A 406 7.47 20.02 18.81
CA PHE A 406 7.49 21.43 18.43
C PHE A 406 6.68 22.24 19.44
N SER A 407 7.21 23.38 19.89
CA SER A 407 6.53 24.31 20.81
C SER A 407 6.97 25.74 20.51
N GLY A 408 6.08 26.53 19.92
CA GLY A 408 6.35 27.90 19.47
C GLY A 408 7.47 27.95 18.44
N SER A 409 8.59 28.58 18.81
CA SER A 409 9.81 28.69 17.99
C SER A 409 10.88 27.65 18.35
N GLN A 410 10.59 26.66 19.20
CA GLN A 410 11.54 25.66 19.67
C GLN A 410 11.19 24.24 19.20
N VAL A 411 12.24 23.48 18.88
CA VAL A 411 12.16 22.04 18.58
C VAL A 411 12.98 21.27 19.60
N TYR A 412 12.37 20.24 20.17
CA TYR A 412 12.93 19.36 21.16
C TYR A 412 13.18 17.99 20.51
N THR A 413 14.45 17.57 20.41
CA THR A 413 14.80 16.19 20.06
C THR A 413 14.71 15.34 21.31
N ILE A 414 13.93 14.27 21.24
CA ILE A 414 13.62 13.35 22.33
C ILE A 414 14.15 11.96 21.92
N SER A 415 14.75 11.21 22.85
CA SER A 415 15.09 9.79 22.65
C SER A 415 14.50 8.97 23.80
N GLY A 416 13.60 8.05 23.47
CA GLY A 416 12.67 7.46 24.44
C GLY A 416 11.82 8.56 25.08
N THR A 417 12.00 8.79 26.39
CA THR A 417 11.35 9.89 27.12
C THR A 417 12.26 11.08 27.39
N LYS A 418 13.55 11.03 27.06
CA LYS A 418 14.52 12.08 27.46
C LYS A 418 14.77 13.10 26.34
N VAL A 419 14.70 14.39 26.65
CA VAL A 419 15.19 15.45 25.76
C VAL A 419 16.72 15.35 25.65
N THR A 420 17.22 15.20 24.42
CA THR A 420 18.65 15.12 24.12
C THR A 420 19.19 16.43 23.53
N LYS A 421 18.34 17.23 22.89
CA LYS A 421 18.69 18.51 22.28
C LYS A 421 17.47 19.43 22.25
N VAL A 422 17.69 20.73 22.48
CA VAL A 422 16.73 21.80 22.15
C VAL A 422 17.37 22.68 21.08
N SER A 423 16.59 23.21 20.14
CA SER A 423 17.07 24.10 19.07
C SER A 423 15.99 25.08 18.64
N SER A 424 16.36 26.23 18.07
CA SER A 424 15.39 27.09 17.37
C SER A 424 14.86 26.35 16.15
N ILE A 425 13.58 26.50 15.86
CA ILE A 425 12.97 25.93 14.66
C ILE A 425 13.67 26.40 13.39
N HIS A 426 14.12 27.67 13.32
CA HIS A 426 14.80 28.21 12.14
C HIS A 426 16.27 27.78 12.02
N ASP A 427 16.92 27.36 13.13
CA ASP A 427 18.28 26.79 13.09
C ASP A 427 18.26 25.37 12.50
N LEU A 428 17.21 24.60 12.83
CA LEU A 428 17.07 23.21 12.42
C LEU A 428 16.29 23.05 11.10
N PHE A 429 15.33 23.93 10.84
CA PHE A 429 14.48 24.00 9.64
C PHE A 429 14.46 25.44 9.09
N PRO A 430 15.41 25.82 8.21
CA PRO A 430 15.39 27.11 7.53
C PRO A 430 14.07 27.33 6.80
N SER A 431 13.54 28.56 6.88
CA SER A 431 12.26 28.96 6.29
C SER A 431 11.01 28.17 6.74
N ALA A 432 11.08 27.47 7.88
CA ALA A 432 9.90 26.81 8.48
C ALA A 432 8.78 27.80 8.83
N PRO A 433 7.51 27.37 8.78
CA PRO A 433 6.42 28.19 9.28
C PRO A 433 6.45 28.27 10.81
N THR A 434 6.06 29.42 11.34
CA THR A 434 5.81 29.63 12.78
C THR A 434 4.42 30.26 12.95
N PRO A 435 3.47 29.60 13.64
CA PRO A 435 3.56 28.27 14.27
C PRO A 435 3.51 27.11 13.26
N VAL A 436 4.00 25.95 13.70
CA VAL A 436 3.72 24.64 13.08
C VAL A 436 2.44 24.09 13.72
N SER A 437 1.39 23.83 12.95
CA SER A 437 0.13 23.31 13.49
C SER A 437 0.09 21.78 13.59
N ALA A 438 0.91 21.10 12.80
CA ALA A 438 1.18 19.66 12.86
C ALA A 438 2.50 19.30 12.16
N ALA A 439 3.07 18.14 12.47
CA ALA A 439 4.30 17.63 11.86
C ALA A 439 4.20 16.12 11.61
N LEU A 440 4.85 15.62 10.56
CA LEU A 440 4.85 14.20 10.18
C LEU A 440 6.17 13.84 9.51
N TRP A 441 6.89 12.86 10.07
CA TRP A 441 8.00 12.20 9.40
C TRP A 441 7.51 11.04 8.53
N ASN A 442 7.80 11.08 7.22
CA ASN A 442 7.57 9.96 6.34
C ASN A 442 8.89 9.23 6.00
N PRO A 443 9.15 8.04 6.57
CA PRO A 443 10.35 7.26 6.25
C PRO A 443 10.34 6.62 4.84
N ILE A 444 9.24 6.73 4.08
CA ILE A 444 9.19 6.29 2.67
C ILE A 444 10.01 7.25 1.80
N SER A 445 9.65 8.53 1.84
CA SER A 445 10.26 9.64 1.10
C SER A 445 11.54 10.16 1.77
N GLY A 446 11.69 9.94 3.08
CA GLY A 446 12.76 10.54 3.89
C GLY A 446 12.48 12.02 4.20
N SER A 447 11.20 12.41 4.15
CA SER A 447 10.75 13.80 4.25
C SER A 447 10.04 14.06 5.57
N MET A 448 10.39 15.18 6.21
CA MET A 448 9.66 15.78 7.31
C MET A 448 8.66 16.79 6.75
N LEU A 449 7.37 16.50 6.91
CA LEU A 449 6.29 17.40 6.57
C LEU A 449 5.94 18.27 7.77
N LEU A 450 6.02 19.58 7.60
CA LEU A 450 5.49 20.57 8.55
C LEU A 450 4.24 21.20 7.94
N PHE A 451 3.15 21.25 8.71
CA PHE A 451 1.89 21.84 8.30
C PHE A 451 1.66 23.15 9.04
N SER A 452 1.13 24.15 8.34
CA SER A 452 0.69 25.40 8.96
C SER A 452 -0.39 26.07 8.12
N SER A 453 -1.46 26.52 8.77
CA SER A 453 -2.65 27.10 8.10
C SER A 453 -3.20 26.15 7.00
N ASN A 454 -3.10 26.53 5.73
CA ASN A 454 -3.49 25.74 4.57
C ASN A 454 -2.30 25.29 3.71
N ARG A 455 -1.09 25.23 4.28
CA ARG A 455 0.15 24.87 3.56
C ARG A 455 0.86 23.69 4.19
N VAL A 456 1.52 22.93 3.33
CA VAL A 456 2.46 21.86 3.69
C VAL A 456 3.86 22.24 3.20
N TYR A 457 4.85 21.99 4.04
CA TYR A 457 6.26 22.25 3.81
C TYR A 457 7.00 20.91 3.95
N SER A 458 7.64 20.42 2.90
CA SER A 458 8.41 19.17 2.95
C SER A 458 9.90 19.47 3.08
N TYR A 459 10.61 18.64 3.86
CA TYR A 459 12.03 18.80 4.15
C TYR A 459 12.77 17.46 4.20
N TYR A 460 13.88 17.33 3.49
CA TYR A 460 14.84 16.23 3.72
C TYR A 460 15.88 16.63 4.79
N PHE A 461 16.40 15.67 5.54
CA PHE A 461 17.50 15.92 6.49
C PHE A 461 18.86 15.88 5.79
N SER A 462 19.67 16.93 5.94
CA SER A 462 20.99 17.01 5.32
C SER A 462 22.10 16.60 6.30
N ASN A 463 22.51 15.33 6.24
CA ASN A 463 23.56 14.77 7.11
C ASN A 463 24.87 15.58 7.11
N ILE A 464 25.22 16.23 5.99
CA ILE A 464 26.42 17.08 5.88
C ILE A 464 26.29 18.37 6.69
N ARG A 465 25.09 18.97 6.76
CA ARG A 465 24.86 20.26 7.44
C ARG A 465 24.17 20.13 8.80
N GLN A 466 23.70 18.94 9.17
CA GLN A 466 22.97 18.64 10.41
C GLN A 466 21.70 19.49 10.59
N ILE A 467 21.08 19.90 9.48
CA ILE A 467 19.84 20.67 9.38
C ILE A 467 18.93 20.05 8.32
N PHE A 468 17.64 20.28 8.45
CA PHE A 468 16.67 20.02 7.40
C PHE A 468 16.79 21.05 6.26
N GLN A 469 16.48 20.64 5.03
CA GLN A 469 16.47 21.50 3.84
C GLN A 469 15.16 21.27 3.09
N MET A 470 14.52 22.36 2.66
CA MET A 470 13.20 22.30 2.04
C MET A 470 13.26 21.61 0.68
N ASP A 471 12.31 20.72 0.42
CA ASP A 471 12.16 20.03 -0.85
C ASP A 471 11.77 21.00 -1.98
N SER A 472 12.25 20.71 -3.19
CA SER A 472 11.94 21.53 -4.37
C SER A 472 10.44 21.53 -4.67
N GLY A 473 9.87 22.72 -4.91
CA GLY A 473 8.43 22.89 -5.17
C GLY A 473 7.55 23.01 -3.91
N PHE A 474 8.14 23.07 -2.71
CA PHE A 474 7.43 23.41 -1.47
C PHE A 474 7.67 24.89 -1.06
N PRO A 475 6.79 25.50 -0.25
CA PRO A 475 5.55 24.94 0.30
C PRO A 475 4.40 24.84 -0.72
N LYS A 476 3.74 23.68 -0.76
CA LYS A 476 2.50 23.47 -1.51
C LYS A 476 1.30 24.00 -0.70
N THR A 477 0.24 24.39 -1.39
CA THR A 477 -1.07 24.61 -0.77
C THR A 477 -1.78 23.25 -0.63
N LEU A 478 -2.36 22.98 0.54
CA LEU A 478 -3.17 21.77 0.77
C LEU A 478 -4.41 21.75 -0.13
N PRO A 479 -4.95 20.57 -0.49
CA PRO A 479 -6.19 20.45 -1.26
C PRO A 479 -7.35 21.22 -0.64
N SER A 480 -8.17 21.87 -1.47
CA SER A 480 -9.49 22.41 -1.10
C SER A 480 -10.34 21.36 -0.37
N ASP A 481 -10.26 20.14 -0.87
CA ASP A 481 -11.17 19.05 -0.55
C ASP A 481 -10.94 18.51 0.87
N LEU A 482 -9.77 18.81 1.48
CA LEU A 482 -9.48 18.58 2.88
C LEU A 482 -10.55 19.19 3.80
N GLY A 483 -11.04 20.40 3.48
CA GLY A 483 -12.17 21.05 4.15
C GLY A 483 -11.98 21.46 5.62
N PHE A 484 -10.91 21.02 6.29
CA PHE A 484 -10.60 21.36 7.68
C PHE A 484 -9.15 21.84 7.85
N SER A 485 -8.89 22.58 8.93
CA SER A 485 -7.54 23.02 9.31
C SER A 485 -6.78 21.90 10.02
N VAL A 486 -5.58 21.57 9.54
CA VAL A 486 -4.73 20.52 10.14
C VAL A 486 -4.18 21.01 11.49
N SER A 487 -4.58 20.34 12.59
CA SER A 487 -4.04 20.59 13.93
C SER A 487 -3.30 19.40 14.54
N GLY A 488 -3.29 18.27 13.83
CA GLY A 488 -2.54 17.07 14.15
C GLY A 488 -2.19 16.35 12.86
N ALA A 489 -1.04 15.69 12.84
CA ALA A 489 -0.64 14.82 11.75
C ALA A 489 0.13 13.63 12.35
N LEU A 490 -0.03 12.48 11.74
CA LEU A 490 0.63 11.26 12.18
C LEU A 490 0.82 10.30 11.00
N ARG A 491 1.77 9.38 11.15
CA ARG A 491 1.83 8.19 10.30
C ARG A 491 1.35 7.00 11.13
N TRP A 492 0.25 6.38 10.71
CA TRP A 492 -0.37 5.31 11.48
C TRP A 492 0.37 3.96 11.28
N ILE A 493 0.05 2.93 12.06
CA ILE A 493 0.78 1.65 12.06
C ILE A 493 0.69 0.87 10.72
N ASN A 494 -0.36 1.07 9.93
CA ASN A 494 -0.48 0.56 8.56
C ASN A 494 0.36 1.38 7.54
N GLY A 495 1.01 2.45 8.00
CA GLY A 495 1.95 3.26 7.24
C GLY A 495 1.35 4.44 6.48
N HIS A 496 0.03 4.59 6.47
CA HIS A 496 -0.64 5.74 5.87
C HIS A 496 -0.43 7.02 6.70
N GLN A 497 -0.40 8.15 5.99
CA GLN A 497 -0.29 9.48 6.58
C GLN A 497 -1.69 10.01 6.85
N ILE A 498 -1.96 10.43 8.09
CA ILE A 498 -3.27 10.89 8.53
C ILE A 498 -3.13 12.32 9.04
N LEU A 499 -3.94 13.22 8.48
CA LEU A 499 -4.14 14.58 8.94
C LEU A 499 -5.40 14.63 9.80
N MET A 500 -5.38 15.35 10.91
CA MET A 500 -6.49 15.48 11.87
C MET A 500 -6.84 16.94 12.10
N SER A 501 -8.15 17.22 12.22
CA SER A 501 -8.67 18.50 12.71
C SER A 501 -8.66 18.53 14.25
N SER A 502 -8.91 19.70 14.83
CA SER A 502 -9.00 19.87 16.28
C SER A 502 -10.31 19.33 16.88
N GLY A 503 -11.28 19.01 16.03
CA GLY A 503 -12.57 18.44 16.39
C GLY A 503 -12.61 16.94 16.15
N ASP A 504 -13.38 16.52 15.15
CA ASP A 504 -13.77 15.12 14.92
C ASP A 504 -13.57 14.70 13.45
N GLU A 505 -12.59 15.27 12.73
CA GLU A 505 -12.35 14.96 11.32
C GLU A 505 -10.91 14.51 11.08
N PHE A 506 -10.74 13.50 10.22
CA PHE A 506 -9.45 13.13 9.68
C PHE A 506 -9.49 12.94 8.17
N ALA A 507 -8.31 12.98 7.57
CA ALA A 507 -8.07 12.70 6.17
C ALA A 507 -6.84 11.78 6.04
N VAL A 508 -6.89 10.81 5.13
CA VAL A 508 -5.66 10.17 4.62
C VAL A 508 -5.09 11.07 3.54
N TYR A 509 -3.79 11.26 3.56
CA TYR A 509 -3.08 12.24 2.73
C TYR A 509 -1.89 11.60 1.99
N ASP A 510 -1.66 12.05 0.77
CA ASP A 510 -0.49 11.71 -0.05
C ASP A 510 0.33 12.98 -0.32
N GLU A 511 1.61 13.00 0.05
CA GLU A 511 2.47 14.19 -0.07
C GLU A 511 3.11 14.35 -1.45
N PHE A 512 3.27 13.25 -2.17
CA PHE A 512 3.83 13.22 -3.52
C PHE A 512 2.88 13.94 -4.47
N TRP A 513 1.63 13.46 -4.55
CA TRP A 513 0.54 14.06 -5.32
C TRP A 513 -0.04 15.32 -4.66
N ASN A 514 0.15 15.51 -3.34
CA ASN A 514 -0.51 16.57 -2.55
C ASN A 514 -2.03 16.45 -2.69
N GLN A 515 -2.58 15.30 -2.27
CA GLN A 515 -3.99 14.95 -2.40
C GLN A 515 -4.54 14.32 -1.11
N VAL A 516 -5.86 14.38 -0.95
CA VAL A 516 -6.59 13.71 0.12
C VAL A 516 -7.30 12.49 -0.46
N THR A 517 -6.95 11.32 0.03
CA THR A 517 -7.34 10.01 -0.52
C THR A 517 -8.53 9.36 0.21
N LEU A 518 -8.78 9.78 1.45
CA LEU A 518 -9.96 9.41 2.23
C LEU A 518 -10.28 10.54 3.21
N LYS A 519 -11.56 10.76 3.54
CA LYS A 519 -11.99 11.60 4.66
C LYS A 519 -13.02 10.87 5.50
N ASN A 520 -12.92 10.98 6.82
CA ASN A 520 -13.98 10.50 7.72
C ASN A 520 -13.89 11.14 9.12
N ARG A 521 -14.74 10.69 10.05
CA ARG A 521 -14.74 11.16 11.45
C ARG A 521 -13.73 10.43 12.32
N ILE A 522 -13.06 11.16 13.22
CA ILE A 522 -12.12 10.57 14.18
C ILE A 522 -12.87 9.58 15.07
N SER A 523 -14.01 9.97 15.65
CA SER A 523 -14.86 9.13 16.50
C SER A 523 -15.32 7.81 15.86
N SER A 524 -15.54 7.80 14.54
CA SER A 524 -15.98 6.60 13.79
C SER A 524 -14.86 5.59 13.55
N TYR A 525 -13.60 6.01 13.61
CA TYR A 525 -12.42 5.21 13.21
C TYR A 525 -11.46 4.95 14.39
N PHE A 526 -11.32 5.93 15.27
CA PHE A 526 -10.53 5.90 16.50
C PHE A 526 -11.43 6.22 17.71
N PRO A 527 -12.48 5.41 17.99
CA PRO A 527 -13.34 5.66 19.14
C PRO A 527 -12.51 5.68 20.43
N ASN A 528 -12.86 6.60 21.32
CA ASN A 528 -12.14 6.95 22.56
C ASN A 528 -10.70 7.48 22.39
N LEU A 529 -10.21 7.77 21.18
CA LEU A 529 -8.98 8.55 21.01
C LEU A 529 -9.24 10.00 21.48
N PRO A 530 -8.37 10.61 22.30
CA PRO A 530 -8.60 11.97 22.80
C PRO A 530 -8.55 13.01 21.67
N HIS A 531 -9.41 14.02 21.73
CA HIS A 531 -9.40 15.12 20.76
C HIS A 531 -8.10 15.94 20.83
N GLY A 532 -7.69 16.54 19.71
CA GLY A 532 -6.50 17.39 19.66
C GLY A 532 -5.16 16.63 19.72
N VAL A 533 -5.11 15.39 19.24
CA VAL A 533 -3.84 14.65 19.03
C VAL A 533 -2.89 15.47 18.16
N LYS A 534 -1.66 15.65 18.64
CA LYS A 534 -0.56 16.37 17.97
C LYS A 534 0.42 15.47 17.24
N GLY A 535 0.40 14.18 17.58
CA GLY A 535 1.13 13.09 16.94
C GLY A 535 0.98 11.81 17.76
N VAL A 536 1.43 10.68 17.22
CA VAL A 536 1.48 9.40 17.95
C VAL A 536 2.81 8.69 17.71
N GLU A 537 3.20 7.86 18.66
CA GLU A 537 4.35 6.95 18.62
C GLU A 537 3.86 5.52 18.88
N SER A 538 4.44 4.54 18.19
CA SER A 538 4.03 3.12 18.28
C SER A 538 5.25 2.26 18.59
N PRO A 539 5.63 2.07 19.87
CA PRO A 539 6.86 1.35 20.23
C PRO A 539 6.90 -0.10 19.75
N ALA A 540 5.77 -0.81 19.85
CA ALA A 540 5.51 -2.11 19.23
C ALA A 540 4.02 -2.49 19.34
N GLY A 541 3.51 -3.28 18.38
CA GLY A 541 2.19 -3.89 18.46
C GLY A 541 1.00 -2.92 18.44
N SER A 542 -0.07 -3.26 19.16
CA SER A 542 -1.33 -2.51 19.22
C SER A 542 -1.40 -1.45 20.34
N LEU A 543 -0.26 -1.10 20.97
CA LEU A 543 -0.21 -0.04 21.99
C LEU A 543 0.48 1.20 21.44
N ILE A 544 -0.29 2.28 21.32
CA ILE A 544 0.13 3.54 20.71
C ILE A 544 0.18 4.63 21.78
N THR A 545 1.29 5.35 21.89
CA THR A 545 1.41 6.54 22.73
C THR A 545 0.91 7.74 21.94
N ALA A 546 -0.27 8.26 22.30
CA ALA A 546 -0.86 9.45 21.70
C ALA A 546 -0.53 10.71 22.51
N PHE A 547 -0.02 11.74 21.84
CA PHE A 547 0.35 13.01 22.45
C PHE A 547 -0.69 14.06 22.06
N THR A 548 -1.31 14.72 23.03
CA THR A 548 -2.09 15.96 22.78
C THR A 548 -1.22 17.18 23.06
N SER A 549 -1.80 18.38 23.13
CA SER A 549 -1.03 19.59 23.42
C SER A 549 -0.38 19.59 24.79
N ASN A 550 -0.91 18.93 25.83
CA ASN A 550 -0.34 18.95 27.18
C ASN A 550 -0.41 17.61 27.94
N GLN A 551 -0.94 16.55 27.32
CA GLN A 551 -1.12 15.24 27.93
C GLN A 551 -0.62 14.12 27.00
N VAL A 552 -0.28 12.99 27.61
CA VAL A 552 0.17 11.78 26.94
C VAL A 552 -0.72 10.63 27.40
N PHE A 553 -1.23 9.88 26.43
CA PHE A 553 -2.18 8.80 26.61
C PHE A 553 -1.64 7.54 25.96
N GLU A 554 -1.61 6.43 26.68
CA GLU A 554 -1.60 5.11 26.05
C GLU A 554 -2.97 4.87 25.43
N TYR A 555 -3.03 4.62 24.13
CA TYR A 555 -4.22 4.22 23.40
C TYR A 555 -4.00 2.82 22.82
N ASN A 556 -4.80 1.85 23.26
CA ASN A 556 -4.75 0.52 22.69
C ASN A 556 -5.59 0.50 21.39
N SER A 557 -4.91 0.37 20.25
CA SER A 557 -5.50 0.46 18.91
C SER A 557 -6.38 -0.73 18.54
N ARG A 558 -6.16 -1.88 19.20
CA ARG A 558 -7.00 -3.09 19.18
C ARG A 558 -8.32 -2.83 19.89
N THR A 559 -8.29 -2.63 21.21
CA THR A 559 -9.49 -2.57 22.07
C THR A 559 -10.22 -1.24 22.01
N LYS A 560 -9.61 -0.20 21.41
CA LYS A 560 -10.11 1.18 21.36
C LYS A 560 -10.28 1.80 22.76
N THR A 561 -9.37 1.49 23.67
CA THR A 561 -9.40 1.98 25.06
C THR A 561 -8.17 2.80 25.39
N ILE A 562 -8.38 3.90 26.12
CA ILE A 562 -7.31 4.62 26.81
C ILE A 562 -6.80 3.75 27.97
N GLY A 563 -5.47 3.63 28.08
CA GLY A 563 -4.75 3.02 29.20
C GLY A 563 -4.25 4.08 30.17
N ARG A 564 -2.94 4.15 30.41
CA ARG A 564 -2.33 5.18 31.27
C ARG A 564 -2.46 6.58 30.66
N GLN A 565 -2.69 7.57 31.51
CA GLN A 565 -2.64 9.00 31.18
C GLN A 565 -1.58 9.70 32.04
N SER A 566 -0.90 10.70 31.48
CA SER A 566 0.06 11.56 32.19
C SER A 566 0.12 12.97 31.57
N GLY A 567 0.63 13.95 32.31
CA GLY A 567 0.97 15.26 31.74
C GLY A 567 2.24 15.17 30.89
N PHE A 568 2.32 15.92 29.79
CA PHE A 568 3.47 15.87 28.87
C PHE A 568 4.81 16.17 29.58
N SER A 569 4.82 17.19 30.43
CA SER A 569 5.96 17.58 31.27
C SER A 569 6.28 16.61 32.43
N SER A 570 5.49 15.54 32.60
CA SER A 570 5.75 14.44 33.54
C SER A 570 6.09 13.12 32.83
N TYR A 571 5.76 13.01 31.54
CA TYR A 571 6.14 11.90 30.67
C TYR A 571 7.56 12.10 30.10
N ILE A 572 7.88 13.34 29.71
CA ILE A 572 9.20 13.72 29.18
C ILE A 572 10.14 14.15 30.31
N ALA A 573 11.38 13.69 30.24
CA ALA A 573 12.46 14.06 31.16
C ALA A 573 13.43 15.06 30.51
N CYS A 574 13.78 16.11 31.26
CA CYS A 574 14.79 17.12 30.93
C CYS A 574 15.72 17.28 32.14
#